data_AF-A0A956N9S7-F1
#
_entry.id   AF-A0A956N9S7-F1
#
_cell.length_a   1.000
_cell.length_b   1.000
_cell.length_c   1.000
_cell.angle_alpha   90.00
_cell.angle_beta   90.00
_cell.angle_gamma   90.00
#
_symmetry.space_group_name_H-M   'P 1'
#
loop_
_entity.id
_entity.type
_entity.pdbx_description
1 polymer ?
#
loop_
_entity_poly.entity_id
_entity_poly.type
_entity_poly.pdbx_seq_one_letter_code
_entity_poly.pdbx_strand_id
1 'polypeptide(L)'
;MSGTLDLETLITRGGIAVLVVGIAVVLFFMFRGGQSMAGAESVARTWMTAIVQERYSDAYSLLASSYREGVGPETFREAVSQNGFLRGMQSFKTLESEAATNRVRVRGELESSVGPAETTFHLVRESGPTDKEWRISGVVVSGQPVLPFPTSESHR
;
A
#
# COMPACT_ATOMS: atom_id res chain seq x y z
N MET A 1 -0.62 65.80 -0.77
CA MET A 1 -1.65 64.74 -0.86
C MET A 1 -1.06 63.48 -0.26
N SER A 2 -1.30 63.27 1.03
CA SER A 2 -0.77 62.11 1.77
C SER A 2 -1.84 61.02 1.74
N GLY A 3 -1.57 59.93 1.00
CA GLY A 3 -2.46 58.78 0.94
C GLY A 3 -2.20 57.85 2.11
N THR A 4 -2.97 58.00 3.19
CA THR A 4 -3.10 56.99 4.24
C THR A 4 -3.75 55.76 3.62
N LEU A 5 -2.94 54.74 3.31
CA LEU A 5 -3.43 53.41 2.98
C LEU A 5 -4.04 52.80 4.24
N ASP A 6 -5.36 52.58 4.22
CA ASP A 6 -6.13 51.95 5.29
C ASP A 6 -5.56 50.58 5.66
N LEU A 7 -5.00 50.48 6.86
CA LEU A 7 -4.45 49.27 7.45
C LEU A 7 -5.51 48.15 7.55
N GLU A 8 -6.79 48.51 7.67
CA GLU A 8 -7.92 47.57 7.71
C GLU A 8 -8.13 46.82 6.37
N THR A 9 -7.79 47.45 5.23
CA THR A 9 -7.90 46.81 3.92
C THR A 9 -6.77 45.79 3.70
N LEU A 10 -5.61 46.02 4.34
CA LEU A 10 -4.45 45.13 4.24
C LEU A 10 -4.64 43.85 5.08
N ILE A 11 -5.26 43.96 6.26
CA ILE A 11 -5.53 42.80 7.15
C ILE A 11 -6.62 41.90 6.54
N THR A 12 -7.66 42.48 5.94
CA THR A 12 -8.76 41.72 5.33
C THR A 12 -8.33 40.96 4.07
N ARG A 13 -7.40 41.51 3.27
CA ARG A 13 -6.85 40.82 2.08
C ARG A 13 -5.73 39.83 2.43
N GLY A 14 -4.94 40.10 3.48
CA GLY A 14 -3.88 39.19 3.95
C GLY A 14 -4.41 37.92 4.62
N GLY A 15 -5.46 38.03 5.43
CA GLY A 15 -6.06 36.87 6.14
C GLY A 15 -6.72 35.85 5.21
N ILE A 16 -7.37 36.32 4.12
CA ILE A 16 -8.02 35.44 3.14
C ILE A 16 -6.97 34.68 2.32
N ALA A 17 -5.84 35.32 1.97
CA ALA A 17 -4.76 34.65 1.23
C ALA A 17 -4.12 33.51 2.02
N VAL A 18 -3.91 33.68 3.33
CA VAL A 18 -3.34 32.62 4.20
C VAL A 18 -4.31 31.44 4.36
N LEU A 19 -5.62 31.70 4.47
CA LEU A 19 -6.64 30.67 4.58
C LEU A 19 -6.75 29.82 3.29
N VAL A 20 -6.72 30.47 2.13
CA VAL A 20 -6.81 29.79 0.82
C VAL A 20 -5.57 28.93 0.56
N VAL A 21 -4.38 29.40 0.92
CA VAL A 21 -3.14 28.60 0.80
C VAL A 21 -3.16 27.42 1.77
N GLY A 22 -3.60 27.60 3.01
CA GLY A 22 -3.73 26.50 3.97
C GLY A 22 -4.70 25.41 3.50
N ILE A 23 -5.86 25.79 2.99
CA ILE A 23 -6.85 24.84 2.44
C ILE A 23 -6.33 24.15 1.18
N ALA A 24 -5.65 24.88 0.28
CA ALA A 24 -5.07 24.30 -0.92
C ALA A 24 -3.97 23.26 -0.60
N VAL A 25 -3.16 23.50 0.42
CA VAL A 25 -2.14 22.54 0.89
C VAL A 25 -2.81 21.28 1.46
N VAL A 26 -3.82 21.42 2.32
CA VAL A 26 -4.56 20.27 2.87
C VAL A 26 -5.24 19.46 1.76
N LEU A 27 -5.92 20.13 0.82
CA LEU A 27 -6.55 19.47 -0.32
C LEU A 27 -5.53 18.79 -1.23
N PHE A 28 -4.37 19.40 -1.47
CA PHE A 28 -3.28 18.80 -2.25
C PHE A 28 -2.75 17.52 -1.58
N PHE A 29 -2.57 17.52 -0.26
CA PHE A 29 -2.16 16.32 0.48
C PHE A 29 -3.25 15.24 0.48
N MET A 30 -4.54 15.61 0.59
CA MET A 30 -5.65 14.68 0.50
C MET A 30 -5.77 14.04 -0.90
N PHE A 31 -5.64 14.84 -1.97
CA PHE A 31 -5.75 14.35 -3.35
C PHE A 31 -4.59 13.44 -3.73
N ARG A 32 -3.36 13.84 -3.37
CA ARG A 32 -2.16 13.06 -3.65
C ARG A 32 -2.10 11.78 -2.80
N GLY A 33 -2.56 11.84 -1.56
CA GLY A 33 -2.71 10.68 -0.67
C GLY A 33 -3.74 9.68 -1.19
N GLY A 34 -4.93 10.15 -1.60
CA GLY A 34 -6.02 9.30 -2.08
C GLY A 34 -5.67 8.49 -3.33
N GLN A 35 -5.01 9.10 -4.32
CA GLN A 35 -4.54 8.38 -5.51
C GLN A 35 -3.50 7.31 -5.17
N SER A 36 -2.65 7.57 -4.18
CA SER A 36 -1.63 6.61 -3.75
C SER A 36 -2.24 5.37 -3.07
N MET A 37 -3.29 5.56 -2.28
CA MET A 37 -3.99 4.47 -1.58
C MET A 37 -4.77 3.58 -2.55
N ALA A 38 -5.49 4.18 -3.51
CA ALA A 38 -6.26 3.42 -4.50
C ALA A 38 -5.37 2.47 -5.31
N GLY A 39 -4.16 2.91 -5.68
CA GLY A 39 -3.18 2.06 -6.36
C GLY A 39 -2.67 0.91 -5.48
N ALA A 40 -2.40 1.17 -4.20
CA ALA A 40 -1.91 0.14 -3.28
C ALA A 40 -2.98 -0.93 -3.00
N GLU A 41 -4.23 -0.51 -2.77
CA GLU A 41 -5.34 -1.44 -2.56
C GLU A 41 -5.64 -2.26 -3.83
N SER A 42 -5.52 -1.64 -5.01
CA SER A 42 -5.62 -2.35 -6.29
C SER A 42 -4.58 -3.46 -6.38
N VAL A 43 -3.31 -3.20 -6.04
CA VAL A 43 -2.24 -4.21 -6.08
C VAL A 43 -2.50 -5.36 -5.10
N ALA A 44 -2.96 -5.06 -3.88
CA ALA A 44 -3.34 -6.09 -2.91
C ALA A 44 -4.45 -6.99 -3.45
N ARG A 45 -5.51 -6.40 -4.06
CA ARG A 45 -6.58 -7.15 -4.71
C ARG A 45 -6.09 -8.00 -5.88
N THR A 46 -5.29 -7.44 -6.78
CA THR A 46 -4.74 -8.17 -7.92
C THR A 46 -3.91 -9.36 -7.47
N TRP A 47 -3.09 -9.19 -6.43
CA TRP A 47 -2.32 -10.29 -5.85
C TRP A 47 -3.21 -11.38 -5.28
N MET A 48 -4.21 -11.03 -4.46
CA MET A 48 -5.17 -11.98 -3.91
C MET A 48 -5.90 -12.76 -5.00
N THR A 49 -6.38 -12.07 -6.05
CA THR A 49 -7.00 -12.71 -7.21
C THR A 49 -6.04 -13.70 -7.90
N ALA A 50 -4.76 -13.34 -8.05
CA ALA A 50 -3.77 -14.25 -8.62
C ALA A 50 -3.55 -15.49 -7.73
N ILE A 51 -3.52 -15.35 -6.40
CA ILE A 51 -3.42 -16.50 -5.47
C ILE A 51 -4.63 -17.43 -5.59
N VAL A 52 -5.84 -16.88 -5.56
CA VAL A 52 -7.10 -17.66 -5.65
C VAL A 52 -7.21 -18.40 -6.99
N GLN A 53 -6.68 -17.81 -8.07
CA GLN A 53 -6.65 -18.43 -9.40
C GLN A 53 -5.43 -19.34 -9.62
N GLU A 54 -4.64 -19.61 -8.58
CA GLU A 54 -3.41 -20.41 -8.63
C GLU A 54 -2.36 -19.87 -9.64
N ARG A 55 -2.45 -18.57 -9.99
CA ARG A 55 -1.50 -17.86 -10.87
C ARG A 55 -0.31 -17.34 -10.07
N TYR A 56 0.43 -18.26 -9.46
CA TYR A 56 1.51 -17.90 -8.53
C TYR A 56 2.65 -17.10 -9.19
N SER A 57 2.91 -17.29 -10.49
CA SER A 57 3.86 -16.45 -11.24
C SER A 57 3.48 -14.98 -11.21
N ASP A 58 2.20 -14.70 -11.39
CA ASP A 58 1.66 -13.34 -11.48
C ASP A 58 1.66 -12.71 -10.09
N ALA A 59 1.22 -13.47 -9.08
CA ALA A 59 1.32 -13.05 -7.69
C ALA A 59 2.77 -12.76 -7.27
N TYR A 60 3.71 -13.64 -7.66
CA TYR A 60 5.13 -13.45 -7.40
C TYR A 60 5.67 -12.18 -8.06
N SER A 61 5.24 -11.89 -9.30
CA SER A 61 5.66 -10.69 -10.02
C SER A 61 5.27 -9.38 -9.31
N LEU A 62 4.19 -9.40 -8.50
CA LEU A 62 3.72 -8.24 -7.74
C LEU A 62 4.50 -8.00 -6.44
N LEU A 63 5.39 -8.92 -6.07
CA LEU A 63 6.26 -8.76 -4.90
C LEU A 63 7.37 -7.74 -5.18
N ALA A 64 7.77 -7.05 -4.11
CA ALA A 64 8.89 -6.12 -4.08
C ALA A 64 10.18 -6.81 -4.56
N SER A 65 11.08 -6.08 -5.23
CA SER A 65 12.35 -6.63 -5.72
C SER A 65 13.17 -7.23 -4.57
N SER A 66 13.26 -6.51 -3.45
CA SER A 66 13.95 -6.97 -2.23
C SER A 66 13.45 -8.33 -1.73
N TYR A 67 12.16 -8.61 -1.90
CA TYR A 67 11.57 -9.89 -1.53
C TYR A 67 11.92 -10.97 -2.56
N ARG A 68 11.77 -10.67 -3.86
CA ARG A 68 12.06 -11.62 -4.95
C ARG A 68 13.53 -12.03 -5.03
N GLU A 69 14.44 -11.13 -4.65
CA GLU A 69 15.88 -11.41 -4.60
C GLU A 69 16.25 -12.44 -3.53
N GLY A 70 15.54 -12.45 -2.39
CA GLY A 70 15.81 -13.37 -1.28
C GLY A 70 14.89 -14.59 -1.21
N VAL A 71 13.81 -14.62 -1.99
CA VAL A 71 12.86 -15.75 -2.04
C VAL A 71 12.63 -16.15 -3.49
N GLY A 72 13.06 -17.36 -3.86
CA GLY A 72 12.80 -17.91 -5.18
C GLY A 72 11.31 -18.17 -5.45
N PRO A 73 10.87 -18.20 -6.72
CA PRO A 73 9.46 -18.38 -7.09
C PRO A 73 8.88 -19.71 -6.59
N GLU A 74 9.68 -20.79 -6.56
CA GLU A 74 9.23 -22.09 -6.05
C GLU A 74 9.02 -22.08 -4.53
N THR A 75 9.94 -21.48 -3.77
CA THR A 75 9.80 -21.31 -2.31
C THR A 75 8.58 -20.45 -1.97
N PHE A 76 8.33 -19.39 -2.74
CA PHE A 76 7.10 -18.59 -2.62
C PHE A 76 5.85 -19.42 -2.89
N ARG A 77 5.83 -20.16 -4.01
CA ARG A 77 4.70 -21.01 -4.40
C ARG A 77 4.41 -22.04 -3.31
N GLU A 78 5.44 -22.71 -2.81
CA GLU A 78 5.32 -23.71 -1.74
C GLU A 78 4.71 -23.09 -0.48
N ALA A 79 5.28 -21.98 0.01
CA ALA A 79 4.79 -21.30 1.22
C ALA A 79 3.33 -20.85 1.10
N VAL A 80 2.93 -20.28 -0.03
CA VAL A 80 1.54 -19.90 -0.29
C VAL A 80 0.64 -21.15 -0.34
N SER A 81 1.07 -22.21 -1.02
CA SER A 81 0.28 -23.43 -1.20
C SER A 81 0.10 -24.25 0.08
N GLN A 82 0.98 -24.06 1.07
CA GLN A 82 0.88 -24.67 2.39
C GLN A 82 0.05 -23.82 3.36
N ASN A 83 -0.22 -22.55 3.02
CA ASN A 83 -1.00 -21.66 3.86
C ASN A 83 -2.51 -21.81 3.62
N GLY A 84 -3.22 -22.40 4.60
CA GLY A 84 -4.65 -22.65 4.51
C GLY A 84 -5.51 -21.39 4.35
N PHE A 85 -5.13 -20.26 4.95
CA PHE A 85 -5.87 -19.00 4.80
C PHE A 85 -5.75 -18.43 3.38
N LEU A 86 -4.54 -18.46 2.81
CA LEU A 86 -4.32 -17.94 1.45
C LEU A 86 -4.99 -18.81 0.38
N ARG A 87 -4.91 -20.15 0.52
CA ARG A 87 -5.59 -21.08 -0.40
C ARG A 87 -7.10 -21.05 -0.27
N GLY A 88 -7.59 -20.88 0.94
CA GLY A 88 -9.02 -20.85 1.24
C GLY A 88 -9.66 -19.49 0.99
N MET A 89 -8.92 -18.49 0.51
CA MET A 89 -9.37 -17.11 0.40
C MET A 89 -10.62 -16.97 -0.49
N GLN A 90 -11.63 -16.27 0.03
CA GLN A 90 -12.90 -16.02 -0.64
C GLN A 90 -13.12 -14.53 -0.87
N SER A 91 -12.84 -13.71 0.13
CA SER A 91 -12.96 -12.26 0.04
C SER A 91 -12.02 -11.54 1.00
N PHE A 92 -11.78 -10.26 0.74
CA PHE A 92 -11.03 -9.39 1.63
C PHE A 92 -11.73 -8.05 1.73
N LYS A 93 -12.02 -7.64 2.96
CA LYS A 93 -12.65 -6.37 3.29
C LYS A 93 -11.62 -5.44 3.91
N THR A 94 -11.26 -4.37 3.20
CA THR A 94 -10.39 -3.32 3.75
C THR A 94 -11.08 -2.63 4.93
N LEU A 95 -10.38 -2.56 6.06
CA LEU A 95 -10.85 -1.87 7.27
C LEU A 95 -10.12 -0.54 7.47
N GLU A 96 -8.81 -0.55 7.26
CA GLU A 96 -7.95 0.60 7.50
C GLU A 96 -6.83 0.64 6.46
N SER A 97 -6.39 1.84 6.10
CA SER A 97 -5.23 2.03 5.24
C SER A 97 -4.39 3.18 5.76
N GLU A 98 -3.12 2.90 6.03
CA GLU A 98 -2.14 3.87 6.51
C GLU A 98 -1.12 4.13 5.40
N ALA A 99 -1.00 5.38 4.97
CA ALA A 99 -0.08 5.78 3.91
C ALA A 99 1.05 6.65 4.44
N ALA A 100 2.27 6.29 4.05
CA ALA A 100 3.47 7.09 4.15
C ALA A 100 4.02 7.38 2.74
N THR A 101 5.06 8.22 2.63
CA THR A 101 5.58 8.72 1.34
C THR A 101 5.89 7.62 0.31
N ASN A 102 6.40 6.47 0.77
CA ASN A 102 6.79 5.34 -0.07
C ASN A 102 6.32 3.98 0.45
N ARG A 103 5.38 3.98 1.42
CA ARG A 103 4.88 2.76 2.06
C ARG A 103 3.39 2.89 2.29
N VAL A 104 2.65 1.82 2.08
CA VAL A 104 1.25 1.72 2.46
C VAL A 104 1.04 0.43 3.24
N ARG A 105 0.26 0.52 4.30
CA ARG A 105 -0.25 -0.63 5.03
C ARG A 105 -1.75 -0.71 4.77
N VAL A 106 -2.22 -1.81 4.20
CA VAL A 106 -3.66 -2.08 4.01
C VAL A 106 -4.05 -3.18 4.98
N ARG A 107 -4.87 -2.83 5.98
CA ARG A 107 -5.37 -3.77 6.99
C ARG A 107 -6.83 -4.08 6.68
N GLY A 108 -7.20 -5.35 6.80
CA GLY A 108 -8.55 -5.80 6.54
C GLY A 108 -8.86 -7.15 7.14
N GLU A 109 -10.06 -7.62 6.87
CA GLU A 109 -10.54 -8.95 7.23
C GLU A 109 -10.53 -9.84 5.99
N LEU A 110 -9.79 -10.94 6.06
CA LEU A 110 -9.74 -11.97 5.04
C LEU A 110 -10.73 -13.07 5.41
N GLU A 111 -11.75 -13.26 4.57
CA GLU A 111 -12.62 -14.42 4.67
C GLU A 111 -12.00 -15.59 3.92
N SER A 112 -11.83 -16.72 4.61
CA SER A 112 -11.29 -17.94 4.03
C SER A 112 -12.10 -19.17 4.43
N SER A 113 -11.91 -20.28 3.74
CA SER A 113 -12.52 -21.57 4.12
C SER A 113 -12.07 -22.09 5.49
N VAL A 114 -10.96 -21.58 6.05
CA VAL A 114 -10.48 -21.90 7.41
C VAL A 114 -11.14 -21.00 8.47
N GLY A 115 -11.78 -19.91 8.04
CA GLY A 115 -12.40 -18.90 8.89
C GLY A 115 -11.91 -17.48 8.55
N PRO A 116 -12.51 -16.46 9.18
CA PRO A 116 -12.06 -15.08 9.05
C PRO A 116 -10.71 -14.89 9.74
N ALA A 117 -9.85 -14.06 9.15
CA ALA A 117 -8.56 -13.70 9.71
C ALA A 117 -8.22 -12.24 9.47
N GLU A 118 -7.70 -11.57 10.50
CA GLU A 118 -7.15 -10.23 10.32
C GLU A 118 -5.92 -10.32 9.40
N THR A 119 -5.91 -9.56 8.32
CA THR A 119 -4.84 -9.59 7.32
C THR A 119 -4.32 -8.20 7.04
N THR A 120 -3.00 -8.07 7.00
CA THR A 120 -2.30 -6.83 6.70
C THR A 120 -1.37 -7.03 5.51
N PHE A 121 -1.58 -6.22 4.47
CA PHE A 121 -0.65 -6.09 3.35
C PHE A 121 0.30 -4.93 3.61
N HIS A 122 1.59 -5.21 3.48
CA HIS A 122 2.64 -4.20 3.47
C HIS A 122 3.05 -3.96 2.03
N LEU A 123 2.91 -2.72 1.57
CA LEU A 123 3.27 -2.31 0.22
C LEU A 123 4.34 -1.23 0.27
N VAL A 124 5.27 -1.31 -0.67
CA VAL A 124 6.32 -0.33 -0.89
C VAL A 124 6.22 0.19 -2.31
N ARG A 125 6.59 1.45 -2.49
CA ARG A 125 6.65 2.06 -3.82
C ARG A 125 8.04 1.88 -4.39
N GLU A 126 8.18 1.10 -5.44
CA GLU A 126 9.45 0.84 -6.13
C GLU A 126 9.48 1.60 -7.46
N SER A 127 10.69 2.01 -7.88
CA SER A 127 10.89 2.60 -9.20
C SER A 127 10.74 1.51 -10.27
N GLY A 128 9.66 1.59 -11.05
CA GLY A 128 9.46 0.76 -12.23
C GLY A 128 10.06 1.39 -13.50
N PRO A 129 9.94 0.73 -14.66
CA PRO A 129 10.50 1.21 -15.93
C PRO A 129 9.84 2.51 -16.41
N THR A 130 8.55 2.70 -16.11
CA THR A 130 7.73 3.81 -16.61
C THR A 130 7.21 4.73 -15.51
N ASP A 131 6.96 4.22 -14.29
CA ASP A 131 6.59 5.03 -13.13
C ASP A 131 6.90 4.25 -11.82
N LYS A 132 6.71 4.91 -10.68
CA LYS A 132 6.75 4.31 -9.36
C LYS A 132 5.50 3.47 -9.10
N GLU A 133 5.68 2.16 -9.05
CA GLU A 133 4.62 1.17 -8.85
C GLU A 133 4.59 0.65 -7.42
N TRP A 134 3.40 0.29 -6.94
CA TRP A 134 3.24 -0.38 -5.66
C TRP A 134 3.57 -1.87 -5.81
N ARG A 135 4.34 -2.39 -4.85
CA ARG A 135 4.73 -3.79 -4.77
C ARG A 135 4.51 -4.32 -3.37
N ILE A 136 4.16 -5.58 -3.24
CA ILE A 136 3.94 -6.23 -1.94
C ILE A 136 5.29 -6.57 -1.33
N SER A 137 5.60 -5.97 -0.17
CA SER A 137 6.80 -6.27 0.60
C SER A 137 6.55 -7.27 1.73
N GLY A 138 5.29 -7.57 2.04
CA GLY A 138 4.94 -8.51 3.11
C GLY A 138 3.43 -8.69 3.25
N VAL A 139 3.03 -9.86 3.74
CA VAL A 139 1.64 -10.18 4.09
C VAL A 139 1.66 -10.84 5.46
N VAL A 140 0.81 -10.35 6.36
CA VAL A 140 0.63 -10.86 7.72
C VAL A 140 -0.82 -11.30 7.86
N VAL A 141 -1.05 -12.54 8.28
CA VAL A 141 -2.39 -13.09 8.54
C VAL A 141 -2.42 -13.54 10.01
N SER A 142 -3.39 -13.04 10.77
CA SER A 142 -3.54 -13.30 12.21
C SER A 142 -2.25 -13.02 13.01
N GLY A 143 -1.56 -11.94 12.66
CA GLY A 143 -0.29 -11.53 13.29
C GLY A 143 0.93 -12.36 12.87
N GLN A 144 0.78 -13.37 12.01
CA GLN A 144 1.87 -14.20 11.52
C GLN A 144 2.24 -13.83 10.08
N PRO A 145 3.53 -13.61 9.76
CA PRO A 145 3.98 -13.42 8.39
C PRO A 145 3.73 -14.72 7.61
N VAL A 146 3.01 -14.62 6.49
CA VAL A 146 2.66 -15.79 5.65
C VAL A 146 3.61 -15.97 4.46
N LEU A 147 4.48 -14.99 4.28
CA LEU A 147 5.47 -14.93 3.22
C LEU A 147 6.84 -15.29 3.82
N PRO A 148 7.62 -16.22 3.23
CA PRO A 148 8.95 -16.57 3.72
C PRO A 148 9.86 -15.35 3.83
N PHE A 149 10.67 -15.32 4.87
CA PHE A 149 11.67 -14.26 5.01
C PHE A 149 12.79 -14.47 4.00
N PRO A 150 13.28 -13.41 3.34
CA PRO A 150 14.51 -13.51 2.56
C PRO A 150 15.64 -13.91 3.53
N THR A 151 16.16 -15.13 3.40
CA THR A 151 17.36 -15.52 4.14
C THR A 151 18.53 -14.82 3.49
N SER A 152 19.32 -14.10 4.27
CA SER A 152 20.52 -13.38 3.80
C SER A 152 21.66 -14.30 3.33
N GLU A 153 21.40 -15.58 3.13
CA GLU A 153 22.41 -16.59 2.79
C GLU A 153 22.85 -16.57 1.32
N SER A 154 22.26 -15.76 0.44
CA SER A 154 22.64 -15.71 -0.98
C SER A 154 23.93 -14.92 -1.29
N HIS A 155 24.68 -14.45 -0.29
CA HIS A 155 25.99 -13.81 -0.45
C HIS A 155 27.15 -14.64 0.15
N ARG A 156 27.23 -15.94 -0.15
CA ARG A 156 28.44 -16.74 0.06
C ARG A 156 28.85 -17.48 -1.20
#